data_AF-A0A238GZ39-F1
#
_entry.id   AF-A0A238GZ39-F1
#
_cell.length_a   1.000
_cell.length_b   1.000
_cell.length_c   1.000
_cell.angle_alpha   90.00
_cell.angle_beta   90.00
_cell.angle_gamma   90.00
#
_symmetry.space_group_name_H-M   'P 1'
#
loop_
_entity.id
_entity.type
_entity.pdbx_description
1 polymer ?
#
loop_
_entity_poly.entity_id
_entity_poly.type
_entity_poly.pdbx_seq_one_letter_code
_entity_poly.pdbx_strand_id
1 'polypeptide(L)'
;MPSVSPYYEVLTFEPAADATNASEQYLVAMYYKQEVFRRSDRKKFHDQRGYLIYDKKNQMVYDAFCIPRAVCVLAEGKAGEKMTLKSHGVAESQFMSKNDKTNDFLINIDITGDELKYSQQTGLHVYNKPFTHVDSSTLRRVK
;
A
#
# COMPACT_ATOMS: atom_id res chain seq x y z
N MET A 1 -23.73 10.42 -4.30
CA MET A 1 -22.67 9.70 -5.04
C MET A 1 -21.37 9.85 -4.26
N PRO A 2 -20.50 8.83 -4.19
CA PRO A 2 -19.17 9.03 -3.59
C PRO A 2 -18.45 10.15 -4.35
N SER A 3 -17.85 11.10 -3.65
CA SER A 3 -17.11 12.18 -4.32
C SER A 3 -15.80 11.61 -4.87
N VAL A 4 -15.64 11.60 -6.18
CA VAL A 4 -14.36 11.27 -6.81
C VAL A 4 -13.49 12.53 -6.82
N SER A 5 -12.37 12.50 -6.10
CA SER A 5 -11.41 13.61 -6.08
C SER A 5 -10.26 13.31 -7.04
N PRO A 6 -10.05 14.11 -8.09
CA PRO A 6 -8.96 13.88 -9.02
C PRO A 6 -7.60 14.18 -8.38
N TYR A 7 -6.64 13.29 -8.58
CA TYR A 7 -5.27 13.43 -8.08
C TYR A 7 -4.22 13.11 -9.16
N TYR A 8 -2.97 13.37 -8.83
CA TYR A 8 -1.80 12.76 -9.46
C TYR A 8 -0.89 12.25 -8.36
N GLU A 9 -0.03 11.31 -8.70
CA GLU A 9 0.86 10.70 -7.72
C GLU A 9 2.24 10.41 -8.31
N VAL A 10 3.19 10.18 -7.42
CA VAL A 10 4.53 9.70 -7.72
C VAL A 10 4.80 8.50 -6.83
N LEU A 11 5.18 7.38 -7.44
CA LEU A 11 5.61 6.17 -6.75
C LEU A 11 7.07 5.91 -7.11
N THR A 12 7.95 5.93 -6.11
CA THR A 12 9.39 5.67 -6.28
C THR A 12 9.76 4.39 -5.59
N PHE A 13 10.54 3.53 -6.26
CA PHE A 13 11.11 2.31 -5.70
C PHE A 13 12.62 2.39 -5.73
N GLU A 14 13.27 2.01 -4.64
CA GLU A 14 14.73 2.02 -4.50
C GLU A 14 15.18 0.69 -3.87
N PRO A 15 16.31 0.09 -4.28
CA PRO A 15 16.85 -1.08 -3.59
C PRO A 15 17.01 -0.80 -2.10
N ALA A 16 16.55 -1.71 -1.25
CA ALA A 16 16.70 -1.58 0.20
C ALA A 16 17.79 -2.50 0.74
N ALA A 17 17.38 -3.69 1.14
CA ALA A 17 18.23 -4.69 1.76
C ALA A 17 17.68 -6.07 1.44
N ASP A 18 18.47 -7.10 1.73
CA ASP A 18 18.00 -8.45 1.88
C ASP A 18 17.98 -8.87 3.36
N ALA A 19 17.28 -9.96 3.65
CA ALA A 19 17.21 -10.52 4.99
C ALA A 19 16.96 -12.03 4.91
N THR A 20 17.37 -12.76 5.94
CA THR A 20 17.01 -14.16 6.10
C THR A 20 16.27 -14.36 7.42
N ASN A 21 14.97 -14.65 7.34
CA ASN A 21 14.19 -14.98 8.52
C ASN A 21 14.40 -16.44 8.91
N ALA A 22 14.62 -16.68 10.20
CA ALA A 22 14.75 -18.01 10.81
C ALA A 22 15.72 -18.96 10.06
N SER A 23 16.74 -18.43 9.38
CA SER A 23 17.67 -19.18 8.51
C SER A 23 17.03 -19.92 7.31
N GLU A 24 15.74 -19.71 7.02
CA GLU A 24 15.00 -20.51 6.04
C GLU A 24 14.35 -19.71 4.92
N GLN A 25 14.01 -18.44 5.20
CA GLN A 25 13.27 -17.57 4.30
C GLN A 25 14.16 -16.39 3.92
N TYR A 26 14.78 -16.48 2.74
CA TYR A 26 15.52 -15.37 2.15
C TYR A 26 14.57 -14.38 1.47
N LEU A 27 14.74 -13.11 1.78
CA LEU A 27 13.90 -11.99 1.37
C LEU A 27 14.76 -10.95 0.69
N VAL A 28 14.24 -10.34 -0.38
CA VAL A 28 14.83 -9.15 -1.00
C VAL A 28 13.79 -8.04 -0.97
N ALA A 29 14.19 -6.84 -0.55
CA ALA A 29 13.28 -5.72 -0.38
C ALA A 29 13.67 -4.51 -1.23
N MET A 30 12.66 -3.76 -1.65
CA MET A 30 12.78 -2.39 -2.14
C MET A 30 12.11 -1.44 -1.16
N TYR A 31 12.71 -0.29 -0.91
CA TYR A 31 11.99 0.85 -0.36
C TYR A 31 10.96 1.30 -1.37
N TYR A 32 9.82 1.78 -0.89
CA TYR A 32 8.97 2.61 -1.72
C TYR A 32 8.42 3.81 -0.98
N LYS A 33 8.15 4.85 -1.76
CA LYS A 33 7.38 6.02 -1.33
C LYS A 33 6.29 6.32 -2.36
N GLN A 34 5.08 6.49 -1.88
CA GLN A 34 3.94 6.98 -2.66
C GLN A 34 3.57 8.38 -2.14
N GLU A 35 3.54 9.35 -3.04
CA GLU A 35 3.14 10.71 -2.73
C GLU A 35 1.98 11.11 -3.63
N VAL A 36 0.85 11.50 -3.03
CA VAL A 36 -0.39 11.79 -3.77
C VAL A 36 -0.80 13.24 -3.55
N PHE A 37 -1.12 13.92 -4.65
CA PHE A 37 -1.35 15.36 -4.72
C PHE A 37 -2.70 15.66 -5.34
N ARG A 38 -3.46 16.56 -4.73
CA ARG A 38 -4.73 17.03 -5.28
C ARG A 38 -4.47 17.79 -6.58
N ARG A 39 -5.26 17.55 -7.63
CA ARG A 39 -5.09 18.30 -8.89
C ARG A 39 -5.46 19.78 -8.77
N SER A 40 -6.44 20.11 -7.92
CA SER A 40 -6.97 21.46 -7.78
C SER A 40 -5.96 22.46 -7.23
N ASP A 41 -5.18 22.06 -6.23
CA ASP A 41 -4.27 22.96 -5.50
C ASP A 41 -2.83 22.44 -5.40
N ARG A 42 -2.54 21.27 -5.98
CA ARG A 42 -1.23 20.59 -5.95
C ARG A 42 -0.72 20.28 -4.53
N LYS A 43 -1.57 20.37 -3.51
CA LYS A 43 -1.16 20.03 -2.14
C LYS A 43 -1.10 18.52 -1.97
N LYS A 44 -0.02 18.06 -1.33
CA LYS A 44 0.08 16.67 -0.89
C LYS A 44 -1.00 16.37 0.14
N PHE A 45 -1.71 15.26 -0.02
CA PHE A 45 -2.75 14.84 0.91
C PHE A 45 -2.65 13.37 1.33
N HIS A 46 -1.76 12.61 0.69
CA HIS A 46 -1.39 11.27 1.10
C HIS A 46 0.12 11.08 0.93
N ASP A 47 0.73 10.40 1.89
CA ASP A 47 2.12 9.96 1.88
C ASP A 47 2.17 8.58 2.51
N GLN A 48 2.81 7.64 1.82
CA GLN A 48 2.96 6.27 2.26
C GLN A 48 4.40 5.82 2.02
N ARG A 49 5.01 5.20 3.03
CA ARG A 49 6.42 4.78 3.02
C ARG A 49 6.54 3.37 3.54
N GLY A 50 7.31 2.53 2.86
CA GLY A 50 7.42 1.14 3.26
C GLY A 50 8.42 0.33 2.45
N TYR A 51 8.25 -0.98 2.54
CA TYR A 51 8.98 -1.99 1.81
C TYR A 51 8.03 -2.80 0.95
N LEU A 52 8.46 -3.07 -0.29
CA LEU A 52 7.93 -4.17 -1.09
C LEU A 52 8.95 -5.30 -1.05
N ILE A 53 8.56 -6.43 -0.50
CA ILE A 53 9.46 -7.52 -0.15
C ILE A 53 9.09 -8.76 -0.98
N TYR A 54 10.07 -9.37 -1.62
CA TYR A 54 9.89 -10.59 -2.39
C TYR A 54 10.51 -11.80 -1.67
N ASP A 55 9.69 -12.83 -1.48
CA ASP A 55 10.10 -14.16 -1.03
C ASP A 55 10.08 -15.12 -2.21
N LYS A 56 11.28 -15.40 -2.72
CA LYS A 56 11.48 -16.28 -3.85
C LYS A 56 11.15 -17.74 -3.52
N LYS A 57 11.37 -18.20 -2.29
CA LYS A 57 11.16 -19.61 -1.92
C LYS A 57 9.66 -19.94 -1.89
N ASN A 58 8.87 -19.06 -1.28
CA ASN A 58 7.43 -19.28 -1.11
C ASN A 58 6.57 -18.64 -2.21
N GLN A 59 7.20 -17.92 -3.14
CA GLN A 59 6.54 -17.16 -4.21
C GLN A 59 5.50 -16.18 -3.63
N MET A 60 5.94 -15.40 -2.65
CA MET A 60 5.11 -14.41 -1.95
C MET A 60 5.68 -13.00 -2.14
N VAL A 61 4.79 -12.02 -2.09
CA VAL A 61 5.13 -10.60 -1.97
C VAL A 61 4.49 -10.05 -0.70
N TYR A 62 5.24 -9.23 0.03
CA TYR A 62 4.79 -8.51 1.21
C TYR A 62 4.89 -7.01 0.96
N ASP A 63 3.80 -6.29 1.20
CA ASP A 63 3.72 -4.84 1.23
C ASP A 63 3.61 -4.38 2.68
N ALA A 64 4.70 -3.83 3.20
CA ALA A 64 4.83 -3.42 4.59
C ALA A 64 5.07 -1.91 4.66
N PHE A 65 4.11 -1.12 5.13
CA PHE A 65 4.20 0.33 5.07
C PHE A 65 3.57 1.03 6.26
N CYS A 66 3.89 2.31 6.40
CA CYS A 66 3.24 3.24 7.30
C CYS A 66 2.84 4.52 6.59
N ILE A 67 1.83 5.20 7.13
CA ILE A 67 1.39 6.53 6.72
C ILE A 67 1.58 7.52 7.88
N PRO A 68 1.68 8.85 7.63
CA PRO A 68 1.88 9.86 8.68
C PRO A 68 0.61 10.13 9.50
N ARG A 69 -0.20 9.08 9.74
CA ARG A 69 -1.35 9.05 10.64
C ARG A 69 -1.12 8.09 11.82
N ALA A 70 0.13 7.63 12.01
CA ALA A 70 0.48 6.57 12.96
C ALA A 70 -0.35 5.30 12.71
N VAL A 71 -0.38 4.87 11.44
CA VAL A 71 -1.01 3.63 10.97
C VAL A 71 0.01 2.91 10.09
N CYS A 72 0.19 1.61 10.32
CA CYS A 72 1.06 0.73 9.57
C CYS A 72 0.34 -0.57 9.21
N VAL A 73 0.62 -1.08 8.01
CA VAL A 73 -0.05 -2.25 7.41
C VAL A 73 1.03 -3.23 6.93
N LEU A 74 0.76 -4.52 7.13
CA LEU A 74 1.44 -5.61 6.44
C LEU A 74 0.40 -6.38 5.63
N ALA A 75 0.51 -6.28 4.31
CA ALA A 75 -0.32 -7.04 3.36
C ALA A 75 0.53 -8.04 2.59
N GLU A 76 -0.03 -9.21 2.29
CA GLU A 76 0.70 -10.26 1.58
C GLU A 76 -0.16 -10.97 0.54
N GLY A 77 0.50 -11.56 -0.44
CA GLY A 77 -0.14 -12.31 -1.50
C GLY A 77 0.85 -13.05 -2.38
N LYS A 78 0.33 -13.83 -3.33
CA LYS A 78 1.16 -14.58 -4.28
C LYS A 78 1.87 -13.64 -5.23
N ALA A 79 3.15 -13.89 -5.46
CA ALA A 79 3.96 -13.14 -6.40
C ALA A 79 3.50 -13.39 -7.84
N GLY A 80 3.55 -12.35 -8.68
CA GLY A 80 3.22 -12.41 -10.09
C GLY A 80 3.20 -11.02 -10.70
N GLU A 81 2.92 -10.92 -12.00
CA GLU A 81 2.67 -9.61 -12.62
C GLU A 81 1.35 -9.01 -12.13
N LYS A 82 0.36 -9.87 -11.84
CA LYS A 82 -0.93 -9.52 -11.25
C LYS A 82 -1.03 -10.13 -9.88
N MET A 83 -1.18 -9.29 -8.87
CA MET A 83 -1.13 -9.68 -7.46
C MET A 83 -2.33 -9.12 -6.72
N THR A 84 -2.84 -9.89 -5.76
CA THR A 84 -3.79 -9.42 -4.76
C THR A 84 -3.14 -9.60 -3.40
N LEU A 85 -2.84 -8.48 -2.72
CA LEU A 85 -2.27 -8.48 -1.38
C LEU A 85 -3.37 -8.12 -0.37
N LYS A 86 -3.43 -8.86 0.74
CA LYS A 86 -4.41 -8.64 1.81
C LYS A 86 -3.71 -8.45 3.14
N SER A 87 -4.20 -7.51 3.95
CA SER A 87 -3.62 -7.24 5.27
C SER A 87 -3.84 -8.40 6.23
N HIS A 88 -2.80 -8.74 6.99
CA HIS A 88 -2.87 -9.65 8.14
C HIS A 88 -2.85 -8.88 9.48
N GLY A 89 -3.47 -7.71 9.48
CA GLY A 89 -3.56 -6.81 10.63
C GLY A 89 -3.16 -5.38 10.28
N VAL A 90 -3.55 -4.46 11.15
CA VAL A 90 -3.15 -3.05 11.10
C VAL A 90 -2.65 -2.66 12.49
N ALA A 91 -1.47 -2.03 12.54
CA ALA A 91 -0.96 -1.42 13.74
C ALA A 91 -1.24 0.08 13.68
N GLU A 92 -1.94 0.63 14.67
CA GLU A 92 -2.34 2.04 14.66
C GLU A 92 -2.35 2.64 16.07
N SER A 93 -2.30 3.97 16.14
CA SER A 93 -2.38 4.68 17.42
C SER A 93 -3.71 4.44 18.14
N GLN A 94 -3.72 4.55 19.47
CA GLN A 94 -4.95 4.47 20.27
C GLN A 94 -6.01 5.49 19.84
N PHE A 95 -5.59 6.65 19.31
CA PHE A 95 -6.50 7.66 18.79
C PHE A 95 -7.21 7.16 17.54
N MET A 96 -6.46 6.60 16.57
CA MET A 96 -7.03 6.03 15.35
C MET A 96 -8.00 4.88 15.68
N SER A 97 -7.60 3.96 16.56
CA SER A 97 -8.47 2.84 16.95
C SER A 97 -9.80 3.24 17.57
N LYS A 98 -9.88 4.43 18.17
CA LYS A 98 -11.11 4.94 18.78
C LYS A 98 -11.97 5.77 17.81
N ASN A 99 -11.34 6.46 16.85
CA ASN A 99 -12.02 7.51 16.08
C ASN A 99 -12.16 7.20 14.58
N ASP A 100 -11.20 6.48 14.00
CA ASP A 100 -11.10 6.21 12.57
C ASP A 100 -10.32 4.90 12.36
N LYS A 101 -10.86 3.81 12.90
CA LYS A 101 -10.15 2.52 12.95
C LYS A 101 -10.02 1.95 11.55
N THR A 102 -8.82 1.50 11.20
CA THR A 102 -8.60 0.69 10.00
C THR A 102 -8.77 -0.79 10.34
N ASN A 103 -9.70 -1.47 9.69
CA ASN A 103 -10.00 -2.88 9.93
C ASN A 103 -9.22 -3.80 8.98
N ASP A 104 -9.21 -3.45 7.70
CA ASP A 104 -8.61 -4.25 6.66
C ASP A 104 -8.11 -3.38 5.51
N PHE A 105 -7.17 -3.95 4.77
CA PHE A 105 -6.60 -3.39 3.57
C PHE A 105 -6.43 -4.49 2.53
N LEU A 106 -6.81 -4.19 1.30
CA LEU A 106 -6.64 -5.05 0.14
C LEU A 106 -6.15 -4.20 -1.02
N ILE A 107 -5.13 -4.66 -1.72
CA ILE A 107 -4.66 -4.03 -2.94
C ILE A 107 -4.51 -5.06 -4.05
N ASN A 108 -5.08 -4.74 -5.21
CA ASN A 108 -4.79 -5.44 -6.46
C ASN A 108 -3.77 -4.62 -7.22
N ILE A 109 -2.71 -5.27 -7.70
CA ILE A 109 -1.60 -4.63 -8.42
C ILE A 109 -1.41 -5.38 -9.74
N ASP A 110 -1.19 -4.65 -10.82
CA ASP A 110 -0.78 -5.15 -12.13
C ASP A 110 0.46 -4.38 -12.59
N ILE A 111 1.61 -5.06 -12.68
CA ILE A 111 2.90 -4.50 -13.10
C ILE A 111 3.34 -4.98 -14.49
N THR A 112 2.40 -5.40 -15.34
CA THR A 112 2.75 -5.88 -16.70
C THR A 112 3.32 -4.73 -17.55
N GLY A 113 4.51 -4.95 -18.12
CA GLY A 113 5.19 -3.99 -19.01
C GLY A 113 5.76 -2.77 -18.28
N ASP A 114 5.48 -1.58 -18.80
CA ASP A 114 5.94 -0.29 -18.26
C ASP A 114 4.85 0.45 -17.45
N GLU A 115 3.78 -0.26 -17.07
CA GLU A 115 2.68 0.28 -16.28
C GLU A 115 2.63 -0.36 -14.89
N LEU A 116 2.19 0.42 -13.90
CA LEU A 116 1.71 -0.10 -12.62
C LEU A 116 0.27 0.35 -12.46
N LYS A 117 -0.67 -0.58 -12.46
CA LYS A 117 -2.08 -0.33 -12.15
C LYS A 117 -2.38 -0.88 -10.78
N TYR A 118 -3.21 -0.16 -10.02
CA TYR A 118 -3.72 -0.70 -8.79
C TYR A 118 -5.17 -0.31 -8.52
N SER A 119 -5.84 -1.14 -7.73
CA SER A 119 -7.07 -0.81 -7.03
C SER A 119 -6.94 -1.24 -5.58
N GLN A 120 -7.13 -0.28 -4.68
CA GLN A 120 -7.01 -0.42 -3.24
C GLN A 120 -8.41 -0.33 -2.63
N GLN A 121 -8.64 -1.16 -1.61
CA GLN A 121 -9.77 -1.05 -0.71
C GLN A 121 -9.26 -0.96 0.72
N THR A 122 -9.80 -0.02 1.49
CA THR A 122 -9.51 0.14 2.90
C THR A 122 -10.82 0.10 3.68
N GLY A 123 -11.01 -0.92 4.49
CA GLY A 123 -12.12 -1.03 5.41
C GLY A 123 -11.88 -0.16 6.63
N LEU A 124 -12.67 0.90 6.78
CA LEU A 124 -12.61 1.84 7.89
C LEU A 124 -13.85 1.73 8.79
N HIS A 125 -13.71 2.14 10.04
CA HIS A 125 -14.81 2.35 10.96
C HIS A 125 -14.76 3.78 11.49
N VAL A 126 -15.54 4.66 10.84
CA VAL A 126 -15.52 6.12 11.07
C VAL A 126 -16.84 6.53 11.68
N TYR A 127 -16.81 7.28 12.79
CA TYR A 127 -18.02 7.75 13.48
C TYR A 127 -19.03 6.63 13.76
N ASN A 128 -18.55 5.48 14.25
CA ASN A 128 -19.34 4.26 14.52
C ASN A 128 -20.06 3.65 13.31
N LYS A 129 -19.59 3.92 12.08
CA LYS A 129 -20.15 3.35 10.85
C LYS A 129 -19.05 2.69 10.00
N PRO A 130 -19.32 1.51 9.43
CA PRO A 130 -18.42 0.93 8.45
C PRO A 130 -18.37 1.82 7.20
N PHE A 131 -17.17 2.04 6.70
CA PHE A 131 -16.93 2.80 5.49
C PHE A 131 -15.84 2.10 4.67
N THR A 132 -16.11 1.84 3.39
CA THR A 132 -15.11 1.28 2.48
C THR A 132 -14.57 2.41 1.62
N HIS A 133 -13.30 2.73 1.82
CA HIS A 133 -12.57 3.64 0.95
C HIS A 133 -12.00 2.85 -0.23
N VAL A 134 -12.12 3.39 -1.43
CA VAL A 134 -11.62 2.76 -2.66
C VAL A 134 -10.82 3.77 -3.45
N ASP A 135 -9.59 3.40 -3.78
CA ASP A 135 -8.70 4.18 -4.63
C ASP A 135 -8.24 3.33 -5.82
N SER A 136 -7.96 3.96 -6.94
CA SER A 136 -7.35 3.28 -8.09
C SER A 136 -6.56 4.26 -8.94
N SER A 137 -5.52 3.75 -9.60
CA SER A 137 -4.67 4.55 -10.47
C SER A 137 -3.93 3.69 -11.50
N THR A 138 -3.29 4.37 -12.45
CA THR A 138 -2.39 3.80 -13.44
C THR A 138 -1.18 4.71 -13.56
N LEU A 139 -0.02 4.20 -13.16
CA LEU A 139 1.27 4.87 -13.29
C LEU A 139 2.01 4.32 -14.51
N ARG A 140 2.86 5.16 -15.10
CA ARG A 140 3.82 4.77 -16.13
C ARG A 140 5.21 4.95 -15.59
N ARG A 141 6.10 4.01 -15.90
CA ARG A 141 7.52 4.14 -15.60
C ARG A 141 8.07 5.41 -16.25
N VAL A 142 8.75 6.24 -15.45
CA VAL A 142 9.52 7.37 -15.95
C VAL A 142 10.82 6.82 -16.55
N LYS A 143 11.18 7.26 -17.75
CA LYS A 143 12.40 6.86 -18.44
C LYS A 143 13.61 7.62 -17.93
#